data_AF-A0AAV5HX14-F1
#
_entry.id   AF-A0AAV5HX14-F1
#
_cell.length_a   1.000
_cell.length_b   1.000
_cell.length_c   1.000
_cell.angle_alpha   90.00
_cell.angle_beta   90.00
_cell.angle_gamma   90.00
#
_symmetry.space_group_name_H-M   'P 1'
#
loop_
_entity.id
_entity.type
_entity.pdbx_description
1 polymer ?
#
loop_
_entity_poly.entity_id
_entity_poly.type
_entity_poly.pdbx_seq_one_letter_code
_entity_poly.pdbx_strand_id
1 'polypeptide(L)'
;MVALMIMFLVSMLLQLFWVVFQWPYWLTERLKKQGIISPPYKLLIGFLNDMRRMKKTTREMILDSNSKDVVQKVLPHYHTWSLECDSELAKQILSKYGFYVKPRLVPPAVMTLVGKGLIFVEGSDWVWHKRIINPAFSLEKLKVKVKRTAACAITMLEEWEDLPTMTEDGSKKIEMSEEFKKLSADIIAHTAFREATQAKGDLKLNMNEIMEECKTFFISGHETTRVNMLLLEVLRLDCPVITTIREASEDMTLGNLMIPKHTYLVKPLVKIQTSKEYCEEDANEFNPLKFMNGTSNAAKDPNALLAFSTGPRACIGQNSAMLEAKNCGCLDSPNVFFLPLPGVQTCCRRLLYFYSLNMASLLSLNL
;
A
#
# COMPACT_ATOMS: atom_id res chain seq x y z
N MET A 1 -39.89 -35.72 -15.32
CA MET A 1 -39.26 -34.97 -14.21
C MET A 1 -38.04 -35.70 -13.63
N VAL A 2 -38.16 -36.96 -13.19
CA VAL A 2 -37.04 -37.73 -12.60
C VAL A 2 -35.81 -37.81 -13.51
N ALA A 3 -35.97 -38.15 -14.79
CA ALA A 3 -34.85 -38.20 -15.75
C ALA A 3 -34.14 -36.84 -15.93
N LEU A 4 -34.89 -35.73 -15.94
CA LEU A 4 -34.31 -34.38 -16.01
C LEU A 4 -33.52 -34.03 -14.74
N MET A 5 -34.02 -34.42 -13.57
CA MET A 5 -33.30 -34.25 -12.30
C MET A 5 -32.01 -35.06 -12.26
N ILE A 6 -32.02 -36.29 -12.77
CA ILE A 6 -30.83 -37.14 -12.86
C ILE A 6 -29.80 -36.52 -13.80
N MET A 7 -30.19 -36.06 -15.00
CA MET A 7 -29.28 -35.40 -15.93
C MET A 7 -28.65 -34.13 -15.33
N PHE A 8 -29.44 -33.34 -14.60
CA PHE A 8 -28.93 -32.16 -13.89
C PHE A 8 -27.90 -32.53 -12.81
N LEU A 9 -28.20 -33.54 -11.99
CA LEU A 9 -27.29 -34.05 -10.95
C LEU A 9 -25.98 -34.58 -11.55
N VAL A 10 -26.06 -35.36 -12.63
CA VAL A 10 -24.87 -35.89 -13.32
C VAL A 10 -24.04 -34.75 -13.91
N SER A 11 -24.67 -33.77 -14.55
CA SER A 11 -23.98 -32.58 -15.07
C SER A 11 -23.28 -31.80 -13.95
N MET A 12 -23.94 -31.58 -12.82
CA MET A 12 -23.38 -30.90 -11.67
C MET A 12 -22.18 -31.67 -11.07
N LEU A 13 -22.27 -33.00 -10.97
CA LEU A 13 -21.17 -33.84 -10.47
C LEU A 13 -19.98 -33.84 -11.42
N LEU A 14 -20.21 -33.88 -12.74
CA LEU A 14 -19.15 -33.77 -13.75
C LEU A 14 -18.46 -32.40 -13.71
N GLN A 15 -19.23 -31.33 -13.54
CA GLN A 15 -18.68 -29.97 -13.34
C GLN A 15 -17.87 -29.87 -12.05
N LEU A 16 -18.37 -30.43 -10.95
CA LEU A 16 -17.65 -30.48 -9.67
C LEU A 16 -16.34 -31.26 -9.82
N PHE A 17 -16.37 -32.41 -10.46
CA PHE A 17 -15.17 -33.21 -10.74
C PHE A 17 -14.16 -32.42 -11.60
N TRP A 18 -14.65 -31.74 -12.63
CA TRP A 18 -13.80 -30.90 -13.49
C TRP A 18 -13.13 -29.78 -12.70
N VAL A 19 -13.89 -29.01 -11.92
CA VAL A 19 -13.39 -27.84 -11.17
C VAL A 19 -12.50 -28.23 -9.99
N VAL A 20 -12.84 -29.33 -9.29
CA VAL A 20 -12.14 -29.73 -8.06
C VAL A 20 -10.94 -30.62 -8.35
N PHE A 21 -10.99 -31.47 -9.38
CA PHE A 21 -9.95 -32.47 -9.63
C PHE A 21 -9.17 -32.16 -10.90
N GLN A 22 -9.84 -32.15 -12.06
CA GLN A 22 -9.16 -32.11 -13.35
C GLN A 22 -8.46 -30.77 -13.59
N TRP A 23 -9.16 -29.66 -13.36
CA TRP A 23 -8.63 -28.33 -13.65
C TRP A 23 -7.39 -27.99 -12.79
N PRO A 24 -7.40 -28.16 -11.45
CA PRO A 24 -6.21 -27.88 -10.64
C PRO A 24 -5.03 -28.79 -10.99
N TYR A 25 -5.28 -30.08 -11.22
CA TYR A 25 -4.23 -31.04 -11.61
C TYR A 25 -3.61 -30.66 -12.96
N TRP A 26 -4.45 -30.45 -13.98
CA TRP A 26 -4.03 -30.05 -15.31
C TRP A 26 -3.25 -28.74 -15.29
N LEU A 27 -3.72 -27.73 -14.54
CA LEU A 27 -3.05 -26.44 -14.40
C LEU A 27 -1.67 -26.62 -13.75
N THR A 28 -1.59 -27.37 -12.67
CA THR A 28 -0.34 -27.61 -11.93
C THR A 28 0.71 -28.29 -12.82
N GLU A 29 0.32 -29.37 -13.52
CA GLU A 29 1.22 -30.07 -14.44
C GLU A 29 1.65 -29.21 -15.62
N ARG A 30 0.76 -28.37 -16.14
CA ARG A 30 1.08 -27.45 -17.24
C ARG A 30 2.06 -26.37 -16.81
N LEU A 31 1.87 -25.76 -15.64
CA LEU A 31 2.79 -24.76 -15.09
C LEU A 31 4.15 -25.39 -14.76
N LYS A 32 4.17 -26.61 -14.21
CA LYS A 32 5.39 -27.38 -13.95
C LYS A 32 6.19 -27.66 -15.22
N LYS A 33 5.52 -28.03 -16.32
CA LYS A 33 6.16 -28.21 -17.64
C LYS A 33 6.75 -26.92 -18.20
N GLN A 34 6.21 -25.76 -17.81
CA GLN A 34 6.74 -24.45 -18.18
C GLN A 34 7.87 -23.97 -17.24
N GLY A 35 8.31 -24.81 -16.28
CA GLY A 35 9.41 -24.49 -15.36
C GLY A 35 8.98 -23.79 -14.07
N ILE A 36 7.67 -23.65 -13.81
CA ILE A 36 7.18 -23.01 -12.59
C ILE A 36 7.24 -24.00 -11.42
N ILE A 37 8.00 -23.64 -10.39
CA ILE A 37 8.11 -24.38 -9.14
C ILE A 37 6.82 -24.15 -8.34
N SER A 38 5.96 -25.16 -8.32
CA SER A 38 4.73 -25.17 -7.52
C SER A 38 4.81 -26.23 -6.42
N PRO A 39 4.30 -25.95 -5.21
CA PRO A 39 4.10 -27.00 -4.23
C PRO A 39 3.18 -28.11 -4.79
N PRO A 40 3.33 -29.37 -4.33
CA PRO A 40 2.58 -30.49 -4.90
C PRO A 40 1.08 -30.36 -4.63
N TYR A 41 0.27 -30.62 -5.65
CA TYR A 41 -1.19 -30.54 -5.53
C TYR A 41 -1.73 -31.42 -4.38
N LYS A 42 -2.59 -30.84 -3.52
CA LYS A 42 -3.28 -31.54 -2.43
C LYS A 42 -4.80 -31.43 -2.64
N LEU A 43 -5.48 -32.59 -2.61
CA LEU A 43 -6.91 -32.69 -2.88
C LEU A 43 -7.75 -31.91 -1.85
N LEU A 44 -8.81 -31.22 -2.32
CA LEU A 44 -9.85 -30.48 -1.56
C LEU A 44 -9.36 -29.29 -0.72
N ILE A 45 -8.29 -29.46 0.04
CA ILE A 45 -7.76 -28.45 0.98
C ILE A 45 -6.68 -27.59 0.32
N GLY A 46 -6.02 -28.11 -0.73
CA GLY A 46 -4.92 -27.43 -1.43
C GLY A 46 -3.82 -27.01 -0.46
N PHE A 47 -3.36 -25.76 -0.62
CA PHE A 47 -2.27 -25.17 0.16
C PHE A 47 -2.72 -24.37 1.38
N LEU A 48 -4.04 -24.29 1.64
CA LEU A 48 -4.58 -23.43 2.69
C LEU A 48 -4.02 -23.76 4.07
N ASN A 49 -3.88 -25.05 4.39
CA ASN A 49 -3.32 -25.48 5.66
C ASN A 49 -1.83 -25.17 5.79
N ASP A 50 -1.05 -25.34 4.71
CA ASP A 50 0.37 -25.00 4.69
C ASP A 50 0.56 -23.49 4.87
N MET A 51 -0.24 -22.67 4.18
CA MET A 51 -0.21 -21.21 4.33
C MET A 51 -0.61 -20.77 5.75
N ARG A 52 -1.63 -21.39 6.35
CA ARG A 52 -2.03 -21.12 7.74
C ARG A 52 -0.91 -21.47 8.71
N ARG A 53 -0.25 -22.62 8.52
CA ARG A 53 0.89 -23.06 9.34
C ARG A 53 2.05 -22.07 9.23
N MET A 54 2.45 -21.71 8.01
CA MET A 54 3.52 -20.74 7.76
C MET A 54 3.23 -19.39 8.42
N LYS A 55 2.00 -18.86 8.27
CA LYS A 55 1.59 -17.59 8.91
C LYS A 55 1.60 -17.67 10.44
N LYS A 56 1.32 -18.84 11.03
CA LYS A 56 1.40 -19.03 12.48
C LYS A 56 2.86 -18.98 12.94
N THR A 57 3.73 -19.74 12.29
CA THR A 57 5.17 -19.79 12.58
C THR A 57 5.83 -18.41 12.46
N THR A 58 5.53 -17.64 11.41
CA THR A 58 6.14 -16.32 11.23
C THR A 58 5.54 -15.23 12.11
N ARG A 59 4.34 -15.43 12.66
CA ARG A 59 3.77 -14.51 13.66
C ARG A 59 4.58 -14.54 14.95
N GLU A 60 5.04 -15.72 15.35
CA GLU A 60 5.85 -15.96 16.55
C GLU A 60 7.33 -15.57 16.32
N MET A 61 7.75 -15.42 15.07
CA MET A 61 9.09 -14.95 14.72
C MET A 61 9.28 -13.48 15.08
N ILE A 62 10.32 -13.23 15.88
CA ILE A 62 10.87 -11.91 16.10
C ILE A 62 11.73 -11.60 14.86
N LEU A 63 11.35 -10.57 14.10
CA LEU A 63 12.22 -10.07 13.03
C LEU A 63 13.46 -9.49 13.69
N ASP A 64 14.63 -9.83 13.16
CA ASP A 64 15.86 -9.12 13.49
C ASP A 64 15.62 -7.63 13.25
N SER A 65 15.95 -6.79 14.24
CA SER A 65 15.80 -5.34 14.16
C SER A 65 16.56 -4.74 12.97
N ASN A 66 17.60 -5.44 12.51
CA ASN A 66 18.41 -5.02 11.36
C ASN A 66 17.88 -5.58 10.03
N SER A 67 17.03 -6.61 10.05
CA SER A 67 16.45 -7.20 8.84
C SER A 67 15.17 -6.48 8.44
N LYS A 68 15.22 -5.84 7.27
CA LYS A 68 14.07 -5.14 6.67
C LYS A 68 13.21 -6.03 5.77
N ASP A 69 13.47 -7.35 5.73
CA ASP A 69 12.65 -8.30 4.96
C ASP A 69 11.33 -8.63 5.67
N VAL A 70 10.40 -7.68 5.60
CA VAL A 70 9.03 -7.84 6.11
C VAL A 70 8.22 -8.87 5.32
N VAL A 71 8.64 -9.20 4.09
CA VAL A 71 7.92 -10.12 3.20
C VAL A 71 7.91 -11.53 3.79
N GLN A 72 9.02 -11.96 4.38
CA GLN A 72 9.09 -13.25 5.09
C GLN A 72 8.02 -13.35 6.18
N LYS A 73 7.80 -12.27 6.95
CA LYS A 73 6.82 -12.27 8.04
C LYS A 73 5.38 -12.18 7.56
N VAL A 74 5.08 -11.25 6.67
CA VAL A 74 3.70 -10.94 6.27
C VAL A 74 3.18 -11.90 5.19
N LEU A 75 4.07 -12.36 4.31
CA LEU A 75 3.77 -13.19 3.15
C LEU A 75 4.72 -14.39 3.03
N PRO A 76 4.80 -15.26 4.06
CA PRO A 76 5.80 -16.34 4.11
C PRO A 76 5.67 -17.33 2.94
N HIS A 77 4.44 -17.60 2.51
CA HIS A 77 4.15 -18.48 1.38
C HIS A 77 4.62 -17.90 0.05
N TYR A 78 4.57 -16.58 -0.14
CA TYR A 78 5.18 -15.96 -1.31
C TYR A 78 6.70 -15.87 -1.16
N HIS A 79 7.24 -15.69 0.04
CA HIS A 79 8.69 -15.78 0.23
C HIS A 79 9.22 -17.17 -0.15
N THR A 80 8.56 -18.24 0.29
CA THR A 80 8.99 -19.64 0.05
C THR A 80 8.63 -20.18 -1.33
N TRP A 81 7.47 -19.82 -1.89
CA TRP A 81 6.97 -20.39 -3.15
C TRP A 81 7.02 -19.44 -4.34
N SER A 82 7.33 -18.15 -4.14
CA SER A 82 7.66 -17.29 -5.27
C SER A 82 8.95 -17.80 -5.85
N LEU A 83 8.89 -18.15 -7.13
CA LEU A 83 10.04 -18.14 -8.02
C LEU A 83 10.87 -16.87 -7.75
N GLU A 84 12.19 -16.97 -7.90
CA GLU A 84 12.95 -15.83 -8.43
C GLU A 84 12.16 -15.38 -9.67
N CYS A 85 11.44 -14.26 -9.54
CA CYS A 85 10.61 -13.78 -10.63
C CYS A 85 11.58 -13.46 -11.74
N ASP A 86 11.65 -14.30 -12.77
CA ASP A 86 12.43 -14.02 -13.96
C ASP A 86 12.17 -12.56 -14.37
N SER A 87 13.23 -11.75 -14.37
CA SER A 87 13.20 -10.31 -14.67
C SER A 87 12.31 -9.96 -15.87
N GLU A 88 12.26 -10.85 -16.87
CA GLU A 88 11.49 -10.66 -18.09
C GLU A 88 9.98 -10.85 -17.86
N LEU A 89 9.59 -11.81 -17.03
CA LEU A 89 8.20 -12.07 -16.71
C LEU A 89 7.59 -10.95 -15.88
N ALA A 90 8.31 -10.47 -14.87
CA ALA A 90 7.84 -9.35 -14.06
C ALA A 90 7.66 -8.08 -14.91
N LYS A 91 8.62 -7.75 -15.79
CA LYS A 91 8.49 -6.63 -16.74
C LYS A 91 7.21 -6.72 -17.58
N GLN A 92 6.89 -7.90 -18.09
CA GLN A 92 5.69 -8.09 -18.92
C GLN A 92 4.39 -8.06 -18.10
N ILE A 93 4.40 -8.58 -16.88
CA ILE A 93 3.28 -8.46 -15.94
C ILE A 93 3.02 -6.99 -15.62
N LEU A 94 4.07 -6.18 -15.53
CA LEU A 94 3.97 -4.74 -15.33
C LEU A 94 3.49 -4.05 -16.60
N SER A 95 3.97 -4.39 -17.80
CA SER A 95 3.62 -3.65 -19.02
C SER A 95 2.24 -3.97 -19.63
N LYS A 96 1.73 -5.20 -19.51
CA LYS A 96 0.44 -5.61 -20.12
C LYS A 96 -0.76 -5.24 -19.24
N TYR A 97 -1.32 -4.04 -19.42
CA TYR A 97 -2.56 -3.63 -18.74
C TYR A 97 -3.80 -3.90 -19.61
N GLY A 98 -4.88 -4.43 -19.03
CA GLY A 98 -6.19 -4.56 -19.70
C GLY A 98 -6.71 -6.00 -19.86
N PHE A 99 -5.83 -7.00 -19.87
CA PHE A 99 -6.17 -8.43 -19.96
C PHE A 99 -6.53 -9.06 -18.60
N TYR A 100 -6.63 -8.23 -17.58
CA TYR A 100 -6.65 -8.62 -16.18
C TYR A 100 -7.83 -7.97 -15.48
N VAL A 101 -8.75 -8.79 -15.00
CA VAL A 101 -9.91 -8.34 -14.22
C VAL A 101 -9.66 -8.55 -12.73
N LYS A 102 -10.36 -7.82 -11.87
CA LYS A 102 -10.37 -8.13 -10.44
C LYS A 102 -11.07 -9.47 -10.20
N PRO A 103 -10.47 -10.34 -9.39
CA PRO A 103 -11.08 -11.61 -9.06
C PRO A 103 -12.37 -11.36 -8.26
N ARG A 104 -13.42 -12.15 -8.52
CA ARG A 104 -14.69 -12.07 -7.77
C ARG A 104 -14.56 -12.76 -6.40
N LEU A 105 -13.66 -12.23 -5.56
CA LEU A 105 -13.40 -12.76 -4.21
C LEU A 105 -14.42 -12.29 -3.18
N VAL A 106 -15.16 -11.22 -3.48
CA VAL A 106 -16.18 -10.68 -2.58
C VAL A 106 -17.51 -11.38 -2.86
N PRO A 107 -18.13 -12.02 -1.86
CA PRO A 107 -19.43 -12.65 -2.03
C PRO A 107 -20.47 -11.66 -2.55
N PRO A 108 -21.40 -12.08 -3.45
CA PRO A 108 -22.41 -11.18 -4.00
C PRO A 108 -23.19 -10.41 -2.94
N ALA A 109 -23.52 -11.04 -1.81
CA ALA A 109 -24.24 -10.42 -0.69
C ALA A 109 -23.50 -9.23 -0.06
N VAL A 110 -22.17 -9.27 0.03
CA VAL A 110 -21.35 -8.16 0.54
C VAL A 110 -21.25 -7.05 -0.51
N MET A 111 -21.24 -7.42 -1.79
CA MET A 111 -21.21 -6.46 -2.90
C MET A 111 -22.49 -5.63 -2.99
N THR A 112 -23.64 -6.20 -2.62
CA THR A 112 -24.92 -5.46 -2.54
C THR A 112 -24.93 -4.39 -1.44
N LEU A 113 -24.20 -4.62 -0.34
CA LEU A 113 -24.11 -3.68 0.78
C LEU A 113 -23.11 -2.54 0.52
N VAL A 114 -21.95 -2.87 -0.04
CA VAL A 114 -20.87 -1.90 -0.31
C VAL A 114 -21.13 -1.11 -1.61
N GLY A 115 -22.06 -1.60 -2.44
CA GLY A 115 -22.43 -0.99 -3.71
C GLY A 115 -21.36 -1.16 -4.80
N LYS A 116 -21.65 -0.61 -5.98
CA LYS A 116 -20.75 -0.62 -7.15
C LYS A 116 -19.65 0.43 -7.03
N GLY A 117 -18.82 0.38 -6.00
CA GLY A 117 -17.68 1.30 -5.85
C GLY A 117 -16.61 1.09 -6.95
N LEU A 118 -15.78 2.12 -7.23
CA LEU A 118 -14.69 2.07 -8.23
C LEU A 118 -13.71 0.90 -8.01
N ILE A 119 -13.59 0.44 -6.76
CA ILE A 119 -12.75 -0.69 -6.37
C ILE A 119 -13.32 -2.03 -6.86
N PHE A 120 -14.62 -2.13 -7.11
CA PHE A 120 -15.28 -3.42 -7.37
C PHE A 120 -15.82 -3.57 -8.79
N VAL A 121 -15.97 -2.47 -9.52
CA VAL A 121 -16.45 -2.49 -10.91
C VAL A 121 -15.34 -2.76 -11.93
N GLU A 122 -15.74 -3.31 -13.07
CA GLU A 122 -14.87 -3.65 -14.20
C GLU A 122 -15.47 -3.11 -15.52
N GLY A 123 -14.70 -3.12 -16.60
CA GLY A 123 -15.19 -2.72 -17.93
C GLY A 123 -15.70 -1.28 -18.03
N SER A 124 -16.83 -1.08 -18.72
CA SER A 124 -17.46 0.23 -18.95
C SER A 124 -17.89 0.93 -17.66
N ASP A 125 -18.39 0.16 -16.68
CA ASP A 125 -18.78 0.69 -15.37
C ASP A 125 -17.56 1.31 -14.70
N TRP A 126 -16.41 0.62 -14.70
CA TRP A 126 -15.17 1.18 -14.15
C TRP A 126 -14.72 2.46 -14.85
N VAL A 127 -14.79 2.52 -16.19
CA VAL A 127 -14.42 3.72 -16.95
C VAL A 127 -15.32 4.90 -16.57
N TRP A 128 -16.62 4.67 -16.47
CA TRP A 128 -17.60 5.70 -16.08
C TRP A 128 -17.37 6.18 -14.65
N HIS A 129 -17.23 5.28 -13.68
CA HIS A 129 -16.94 5.63 -12.29
C HIS A 129 -15.63 6.42 -12.17
N LYS A 130 -14.58 6.01 -12.89
CA LYS A 130 -13.30 6.73 -12.88
C LYS A 130 -13.44 8.13 -13.46
N ARG A 131 -14.20 8.29 -14.56
CA ARG A 131 -14.45 9.60 -15.18
C ARG A 131 -15.16 10.55 -14.22
N ILE A 132 -16.10 10.07 -13.41
CA ILE A 132 -16.83 10.90 -12.42
C ILE A 132 -15.93 11.30 -11.26
N ILE A 133 -15.07 10.39 -10.78
CA ILE A 133 -14.27 10.62 -9.58
C ILE A 133 -13.00 11.43 -9.89
N ASN A 134 -12.38 11.25 -11.06
CA ASN A 134 -11.12 11.89 -11.45
C ASN A 134 -11.07 13.42 -11.20
N PRO A 135 -12.10 14.23 -11.52
CA PRO A 135 -12.09 15.67 -11.26
C PRO A 135 -11.83 16.04 -9.78
N ALA A 136 -12.29 15.22 -8.83
CA ALA A 136 -12.08 15.46 -7.40
C ALA A 136 -10.61 15.27 -6.95
N PHE A 137 -9.80 14.61 -7.78
CA PHE A 137 -8.37 14.36 -7.59
C PHE A 137 -7.49 15.16 -8.56
N SER A 138 -8.07 16.14 -9.26
CA SER A 138 -7.30 17.09 -10.08
C SER A 138 -6.45 18.02 -9.20
N LEU A 139 -5.28 18.42 -9.70
CA LEU A 139 -4.34 19.26 -8.96
C LEU A 139 -4.97 20.56 -8.43
N GLU A 140 -5.87 21.17 -9.20
CA GLU A 140 -6.58 22.39 -8.79
C GLU A 140 -7.45 22.17 -7.54
N LYS A 141 -8.20 21.07 -7.49
CA LYS A 141 -9.03 20.72 -6.33
C LYS A 141 -8.18 20.29 -5.15
N LEU A 142 -7.04 19.64 -5.39
CA LEU A 142 -6.10 19.25 -4.34
C LEU A 142 -5.50 20.46 -3.62
N LYS A 143 -5.19 21.56 -4.32
CA LYS A 143 -4.68 22.80 -3.69
C LYS A 143 -5.60 23.34 -2.59
N VAL A 144 -6.92 23.22 -2.77
CA VAL A 144 -7.89 23.63 -1.74
C VAL A 144 -7.85 22.70 -0.53
N LYS A 145 -7.64 21.40 -0.76
CA LYS A 145 -7.53 20.39 0.29
C LYS A 145 -6.30 20.58 1.18
N VAL A 146 -5.17 21.04 0.61
CA VAL A 146 -3.91 21.31 1.35
C VAL A 146 -4.15 22.12 2.61
N LYS A 147 -4.89 23.23 2.49
CA LYS A 147 -5.16 24.12 3.63
C LYS A 147 -5.88 23.39 4.77
N ARG A 148 -6.80 22.51 4.39
CA ARG A 148 -7.60 21.76 5.34
C ARG A 148 -6.81 20.65 6.00
N THR A 149 -5.98 19.96 5.22
CA THR A 149 -5.01 19.00 5.72
C THR A 149 -4.07 19.64 6.74
N ALA A 150 -3.50 20.79 6.41
CA ALA A 150 -2.60 21.52 7.31
C ALA A 150 -3.32 21.91 8.62
N ALA A 151 -4.55 22.42 8.53
CA ALA A 151 -5.34 22.74 9.72
C ALA A 151 -5.58 21.53 10.63
N CYS A 152 -5.96 20.37 10.07
CA CYS A 152 -6.15 19.14 10.87
C CYS A 152 -4.84 18.69 11.53
N ALA A 153 -3.71 18.79 10.83
CA ALA A 153 -2.42 18.39 11.37
C ALA A 153 -1.92 19.36 12.45
N ILE A 154 -2.15 20.67 12.30
CA ILE A 154 -1.86 21.67 13.35
C ILE A 154 -2.70 21.38 14.60
N THR A 155 -4.00 21.12 14.46
CA THR A 155 -4.85 20.78 15.62
C THR A 155 -4.37 19.53 16.34
N MET A 156 -3.93 18.49 15.61
CA MET A 156 -3.32 17.31 16.23
C MET A 156 -2.06 17.66 17.03
N LEU A 157 -1.20 18.54 16.49
CA LEU A 157 0.01 18.98 17.19
C LEU A 157 -0.30 19.83 18.44
N GLU A 158 -1.28 20.73 18.36
CA GLU A 158 -1.77 21.51 19.51
C GLU A 158 -2.30 20.57 20.62
N GLU A 159 -3.09 19.56 20.24
CA GLU A 159 -3.57 18.54 21.19
C GLU A 159 -2.41 17.78 21.84
N TRP A 160 -1.35 17.47 21.09
CA TRP A 160 -0.16 16.83 21.64
C TRP A 160 0.63 17.75 22.60
N GLU A 161 0.65 19.06 22.36
CA GLU A 161 1.25 20.07 23.25
C GLU A 161 0.46 20.25 24.55
N ASP A 162 -0.86 20.04 24.53
CA ASP A 162 -1.72 20.15 25.70
C ASP A 162 -1.74 18.88 26.57
N LEU A 163 -1.26 17.74 26.06
CA LEU A 163 -1.20 16.50 26.84
C LEU A 163 -0.28 16.64 28.07
N PRO A 164 -0.66 16.12 29.24
CA PRO A 164 0.19 16.17 30.44
C PRO A 164 1.49 15.37 30.22
N THR A 165 2.63 15.94 30.63
CA THR A 165 3.94 15.26 30.61
C THR A 165 3.92 14.07 31.57
N MET A 166 4.25 12.88 31.06
CA MET A 166 4.08 11.61 31.78
C MET A 166 5.36 11.17 32.50
N THR A 167 6.49 11.80 32.22
CA THR A 167 7.82 11.41 32.69
C THR A 167 8.54 12.59 33.34
N GLU A 168 9.45 12.31 34.27
CA GLU A 168 10.22 13.31 35.02
C GLU A 168 11.12 14.19 34.12
N ASP A 169 11.45 13.73 32.91
CA ASP A 169 12.22 14.43 31.89
C ASP A 169 11.38 15.38 31.00
N GLY A 170 10.08 15.53 31.29
CA GLY A 170 9.17 16.41 30.55
C GLY A 170 8.74 15.84 29.19
N SER A 171 9.01 14.58 28.92
CA SER A 171 8.67 13.95 27.64
C SER A 171 7.26 13.35 27.64
N LYS A 172 6.71 13.16 26.44
CA LYS A 172 5.35 12.64 26.21
C LYS A 172 5.42 11.36 25.39
N LYS A 173 4.66 10.35 25.79
CA LYS A 173 4.57 9.07 25.07
C LYS A 173 3.35 9.10 24.14
N ILE A 174 3.60 9.15 22.84
CA ILE A 174 2.55 9.23 21.82
C ILE A 174 2.54 7.94 21.00
N GLU A 175 1.37 7.33 20.83
CA GLU A 175 1.19 6.17 19.93
C GLU A 175 0.87 6.64 18.51
N MET A 176 1.90 6.75 17.67
CA MET A 176 1.76 7.34 16.34
C MET A 176 0.73 6.65 15.46
N SER A 177 0.58 5.32 15.54
CA SER A 177 -0.35 4.62 14.66
C SER A 177 -1.81 5.00 14.92
N GLU A 178 -2.19 5.31 16.16
CA GLU A 178 -3.57 5.70 16.48
C GLU A 178 -3.81 7.17 16.13
N GLU A 179 -2.86 8.04 16.45
CA GLU A 179 -2.97 9.46 16.13
C GLU A 179 -3.02 9.73 14.62
N PHE A 180 -2.14 9.09 13.84
CA PHE A 180 -2.17 9.23 12.38
C PHE A 180 -3.43 8.61 11.74
N LYS A 181 -4.05 7.60 12.37
CA LYS A 181 -5.36 7.08 11.93
C LYS A 181 -6.46 8.11 12.16
N LYS A 182 -6.49 8.75 13.33
CA LYS A 182 -7.45 9.82 13.64
C LYS A 182 -7.27 11.00 12.67
N LEU A 183 -6.04 11.49 12.53
CA LEU A 183 -5.71 12.57 11.61
C LEU A 183 -6.15 12.25 10.17
N SER A 184 -5.86 11.04 9.68
CA SER A 184 -6.27 10.62 8.34
C SER A 184 -7.80 10.60 8.19
N ALA A 185 -8.52 10.14 9.21
CA ALA A 185 -9.98 10.15 9.21
C ALA A 185 -10.55 11.58 9.19
N ASP A 186 -9.97 12.50 9.96
CA ASP A 186 -10.37 13.91 9.99
C ASP A 186 -10.08 14.60 8.66
N ILE A 187 -8.91 14.38 8.07
CA ILE A 187 -8.57 14.90 6.74
C ILE A 187 -9.62 14.43 5.73
N ILE A 188 -9.97 13.14 5.70
CA ILE A 188 -10.98 12.62 4.77
C ILE A 188 -12.35 13.25 5.06
N ALA A 189 -12.77 13.33 6.33
CA ALA A 189 -14.04 13.91 6.73
C ALA A 189 -14.15 15.38 6.27
N HIS A 190 -13.10 16.17 6.48
CA HIS A 190 -13.07 17.59 6.16
C HIS A 190 -12.85 17.90 4.69
N THR A 191 -12.21 17.00 3.92
CA THR A 191 -11.90 17.23 2.51
C THR A 191 -12.87 16.57 1.53
N ALA A 192 -13.49 15.44 1.91
CA ALA A 192 -14.39 14.68 1.04
C ALA A 192 -15.87 14.95 1.30
N PHE A 193 -16.28 15.20 2.55
CA PHE A 193 -17.70 15.26 2.92
C PHE A 193 -18.21 16.64 3.34
N ARG A 194 -17.33 17.65 3.49
CA ARG A 194 -17.70 18.95 4.07
C ARG A 194 -17.68 20.08 3.03
N GLU A 195 -18.85 20.37 2.47
CA GLU A 195 -19.29 21.76 2.25
C GLU A 195 -20.20 22.14 3.45
N ALA A 196 -20.09 23.35 4.01
CA ALA A 196 -21.00 23.93 5.02
C ALA A 196 -20.75 23.71 6.53
N THR A 197 -19.53 23.87 7.05
CA THR A 197 -19.40 24.51 8.38
C THR A 197 -18.12 25.33 8.43
N GLN A 198 -18.27 26.65 8.60
CA GLN A 198 -17.21 27.57 8.98
C GLN A 198 -16.37 26.92 10.10
N ALA A 199 -15.06 26.84 9.91
CA ALA A 199 -14.17 26.64 11.04
C ALA A 199 -14.27 27.90 11.89
N LYS A 200 -14.89 27.75 13.05
CA LYS A 200 -14.85 28.70 14.14
C LYS A 200 -13.40 28.70 14.65
N GLY A 201 -12.72 29.84 14.54
CA GLY A 201 -11.32 30.01 14.91
C GLY A 201 -10.51 30.55 13.75
N ASP A 202 -10.37 31.87 13.68
CA ASP A 202 -9.37 32.53 12.85
C ASP A 202 -7.99 32.05 13.31
N LEU A 203 -7.38 31.14 12.55
CA LEU A 203 -5.96 30.85 12.65
C LEU A 203 -5.19 32.15 12.39
N LYS A 204 -4.55 32.65 13.45
CA LYS A 204 -3.71 33.87 13.46
C LYS A 204 -2.33 33.63 12.81
N LEU A 205 -2.29 32.85 11.73
CA LEU A 205 -1.15 32.79 10.81
C LEU A 205 -1.61 33.41 9.50
N ASN A 206 -0.84 34.37 8.99
CA ASN A 206 -1.24 35.17 7.85
C ASN A 206 -1.51 34.25 6.66
N MET A 207 -2.76 34.21 6.18
CA MET A 207 -3.24 33.27 5.16
C MET A 207 -2.41 33.31 3.86
N ASN A 208 -1.75 34.44 3.63
CA ASN A 208 -0.83 34.65 2.52
C ASN A 208 0.54 34.00 2.76
N GLU A 209 1.04 33.91 3.99
CA GLU A 209 2.31 33.25 4.33
C GLU A 209 2.21 31.73 4.18
N ILE A 210 1.16 31.08 4.74
CA ILE A 210 0.96 29.63 4.53
C ILE A 210 0.73 29.32 3.04
N MET A 211 0.01 30.18 2.33
CA MET A 211 -0.18 30.01 0.88
C MET A 211 1.08 30.31 0.08
N GLU A 212 1.91 31.28 0.48
CA GLU A 212 3.19 31.55 -0.17
C GLU A 212 4.17 30.43 0.11
N GLU A 213 4.25 29.91 1.34
CA GLU A 213 4.99 28.70 1.66
C GLU A 213 4.45 27.51 0.86
N CYS A 214 3.14 27.25 0.83
CA CYS A 214 2.56 26.18 0.00
C CYS A 214 2.71 26.39 -1.52
N LYS A 215 2.79 27.64 -2.01
CA LYS A 215 3.03 27.97 -3.42
C LYS A 215 4.51 27.88 -3.76
N THR A 216 5.41 28.29 -2.87
CA THR A 216 6.85 28.02 -2.97
C THR A 216 7.08 26.51 -2.86
N PHE A 217 6.39 25.76 -1.99
CA PHE A 217 6.39 24.29 -1.99
C PHE A 217 5.91 23.67 -3.31
N PHE A 218 5.06 24.36 -4.09
CA PHE A 218 4.65 23.93 -5.43
C PHE A 218 5.59 24.40 -6.57
N ILE A 219 6.44 25.41 -6.33
CA ILE A 219 7.24 26.11 -7.38
C ILE A 219 8.76 26.04 -7.12
N SER A 220 9.23 26.17 -5.88
CA SER A 220 10.62 25.96 -5.43
C SER A 220 10.83 24.52 -4.96
N GLY A 221 11.02 23.62 -5.93
CA GLY A 221 11.20 22.17 -5.74
C GLY A 221 12.50 21.70 -5.08
N HIS A 222 13.14 22.45 -4.18
CA HIS A 222 14.39 22.01 -3.53
C HIS A 222 14.16 21.34 -2.17
N GLU A 223 13.37 21.94 -1.27
CA GLU A 223 13.07 21.35 0.05
C GLU A 223 12.03 20.23 -0.01
N THR A 224 11.00 20.40 -0.85
CA THR A 224 10.02 19.34 -1.10
C THR A 224 10.63 18.10 -1.74
N THR A 225 11.76 18.23 -2.43
CA THR A 225 12.43 17.07 -3.03
C THR A 225 12.97 16.16 -1.95
N ARG A 226 13.50 16.67 -0.84
CA ARG A 226 13.99 15.83 0.27
C ARG A 226 12.86 15.05 0.95
N VAL A 227 11.77 15.73 1.34
CA VAL A 227 10.61 15.05 1.95
C VAL A 227 9.97 14.08 0.96
N ASN A 228 9.88 14.45 -0.32
CA ASN A 228 9.39 13.55 -1.36
C ASN A 228 10.26 12.30 -1.54
N MET A 229 11.59 12.47 -1.58
CA MET A 229 12.54 11.36 -1.64
C MET A 229 12.40 10.44 -0.42
N LEU A 230 12.27 11.02 0.78
CA LEU A 230 12.04 10.28 2.03
C LEU A 230 10.75 9.46 1.95
N LEU A 231 9.64 10.09 1.59
CA LEU A 231 8.34 9.43 1.48
C LEU A 231 8.33 8.32 0.42
N LEU A 232 8.98 8.54 -0.73
CA LEU A 232 9.09 7.53 -1.77
C LEU A 232 9.92 6.33 -1.31
N GLU A 233 10.99 6.57 -0.55
CA GLU A 233 11.81 5.50 0.01
C GLU A 233 11.07 4.72 1.12
N VAL A 234 10.29 5.41 1.95
CA VAL A 234 9.37 4.76 2.90
C VAL A 234 8.36 3.89 2.15
N LEU A 235 7.71 4.41 1.10
CA LEU A 235 6.74 3.65 0.30
C LEU A 235 7.37 2.48 -0.47
N ARG A 236 8.69 2.54 -0.74
CA ARG A 236 9.44 1.45 -1.37
C ARG A 236 9.65 0.29 -0.40
N LEU A 237 10.07 0.58 0.83
CA LEU A 237 10.37 -0.44 1.84
C LEU A 237 9.11 -0.91 2.60
N ASP A 238 8.21 0.02 2.92
CA ASP A 238 6.96 -0.18 3.68
C ASP A 238 5.75 0.14 2.81
N CYS A 239 5.61 -0.56 1.70
CA CYS A 239 4.45 -0.39 0.83
C CYS A 239 3.14 -0.75 1.58
N PRO A 240 2.16 0.17 1.71
CA PRO A 240 0.89 -0.11 2.40
C PRO A 240 0.09 -1.24 1.74
N VAL A 241 0.26 -1.42 0.42
CA VAL A 241 -0.36 -2.49 -0.35
C VAL A 241 0.67 -3.55 -0.65
N ILE A 242 0.59 -4.68 0.04
CA ILE A 242 1.66 -5.69 -0.01
C ILE A 242 1.59 -6.54 -1.29
N THR A 243 0.38 -6.87 -1.74
CA THR A 243 0.13 -7.65 -2.95
C THR A 243 -1.06 -7.10 -3.73
N THR A 244 -1.07 -7.32 -5.05
CA THR A 244 -2.26 -7.14 -5.87
C THR A 244 -2.60 -8.43 -6.60
N ILE A 245 -3.89 -8.76 -6.66
CA ILE A 245 -4.38 -9.97 -7.31
C ILE A 245 -5.21 -9.58 -8.53
N ARG A 246 -5.00 -10.30 -9.62
CA ARG A 246 -5.77 -10.21 -10.86
C ARG A 246 -6.13 -11.59 -11.37
N GLU A 247 -7.17 -11.67 -12.18
CA GLU A 247 -7.59 -12.88 -12.87
C GLU A 247 -7.43 -12.67 -14.38
N ALA A 248 -6.88 -13.67 -15.07
CA ALA A 248 -6.79 -13.71 -16.52
C ALA A 248 -8.21 -13.80 -17.13
N SER A 249 -8.60 -12.80 -17.92
CA SER A 249 -9.93 -12.77 -18.55
C SER A 249 -10.06 -13.73 -19.74
N GLU A 250 -8.94 -14.11 -20.33
CA GLU A 250 -8.82 -15.00 -21.47
C GLU A 250 -7.49 -15.76 -21.43
N ASP A 251 -7.37 -16.80 -22.26
CA ASP A 251 -6.10 -17.50 -22.45
C ASP A 251 -5.08 -16.54 -23.07
N MET A 252 -3.91 -16.41 -22.45
CA MET A 252 -2.91 -15.44 -22.88
C MET A 252 -1.49 -15.96 -22.76
N THR A 253 -0.59 -15.35 -23.54
CA THR A 253 0.85 -15.55 -23.44
C THR A 253 1.51 -14.43 -22.64
N LEU A 254 2.34 -14.82 -21.69
CA LEU A 254 3.18 -13.93 -20.90
C LEU A 254 4.62 -14.46 -20.96
N GLY A 255 5.45 -13.81 -21.76
CA GLY A 255 6.76 -14.33 -22.16
C GLY A 255 6.59 -15.65 -22.91
N ASN A 256 7.23 -16.68 -22.39
CA ASN A 256 7.13 -18.08 -22.82
C ASN A 256 6.02 -18.86 -22.07
N LEU A 257 5.31 -18.23 -21.13
CA LEU A 257 4.28 -18.87 -20.32
C LEU A 257 2.90 -18.74 -20.97
N MET A 258 2.20 -19.86 -21.10
CA MET A 258 0.77 -19.86 -21.46
C MET A 258 -0.06 -19.84 -20.18
N ILE A 259 -0.76 -18.74 -19.96
CA ILE A 259 -1.65 -18.52 -18.82
C ILE A 259 -3.09 -18.78 -19.26
N PRO A 260 -3.74 -19.84 -18.75
CA PRO A 260 -5.15 -20.09 -19.05
C PRO A 260 -6.07 -19.02 -18.42
N LYS A 261 -7.23 -18.81 -19.02
CA LYS A 261 -8.34 -18.04 -18.45
C LYS A 261 -8.68 -18.54 -17.04
N HIS A 262 -9.12 -17.64 -16.17
CA HIS A 262 -9.43 -17.90 -14.75
C HIS A 262 -8.20 -18.24 -13.89
N THR A 263 -6.98 -18.05 -14.41
CA THR A 263 -5.77 -18.12 -13.59
C THR A 263 -5.58 -16.83 -12.82
N TYR A 264 -5.36 -16.93 -11.51
CA TYR A 264 -5.05 -15.78 -10.66
C TYR A 264 -3.56 -15.45 -10.72
N LEU A 265 -3.26 -14.19 -11.00
CA LEU A 265 -1.93 -13.61 -10.99
C LEU A 265 -1.78 -12.73 -9.76
N VAL A 266 -0.78 -13.04 -8.94
CA VAL A 266 -0.48 -12.28 -7.73
C VAL A 266 0.85 -11.55 -7.93
N LYS A 267 0.82 -10.22 -7.80
CA LYS A 267 2.01 -9.37 -7.85
C LYS A 267 2.42 -9.02 -6.41
N PRO A 268 3.55 -9.54 -5.89
CA PRO A 268 4.07 -9.16 -4.59
C PRO A 268 4.81 -7.83 -4.69
N LEU A 269 4.10 -6.72 -4.42
CA LEU A 269 4.63 -5.36 -4.64
C LEU A 269 5.89 -5.10 -3.81
N VAL A 270 5.85 -5.41 -2.51
CA VAL A 270 7.02 -5.24 -1.62
C VAL A 270 8.22 -6.04 -2.13
N LYS A 271 8.02 -7.31 -2.52
CA LYS A 271 9.12 -8.15 -3.05
C LYS A 271 9.72 -7.57 -4.33
N ILE A 272 8.92 -7.00 -5.22
CA ILE A 272 9.43 -6.33 -6.44
C ILE A 272 10.21 -5.07 -6.06
N GLN A 273 9.67 -4.25 -5.15
CA GLN A 273 10.26 -2.98 -4.72
C GLN A 273 11.53 -3.12 -3.86
N THR A 274 11.78 -4.30 -3.28
CA THR A 274 12.96 -4.60 -2.45
C THR A 274 13.85 -5.70 -3.04
N SER A 275 13.58 -6.17 -4.26
CA SER A 275 14.39 -7.20 -4.91
C SER A 275 15.63 -6.59 -5.55
N LYS A 276 16.80 -7.18 -5.29
CA LYS A 276 18.10 -6.81 -5.90
C LYS A 276 18.15 -7.02 -7.42
N GLU A 277 17.20 -7.77 -7.97
CA GLU A 277 17.07 -7.99 -9.41
C GLU A 277 16.54 -6.73 -10.12
N TYR A 278 15.56 -6.06 -9.51
CA TYR A 278 14.89 -4.87 -10.06
C TYR A 278 15.45 -3.57 -9.46
N CYS A 279 15.99 -3.63 -8.25
CA CYS A 279 16.64 -2.55 -7.53
C CYS A 279 18.16 -2.74 -7.47
N GLU A 280 18.85 -1.76 -6.89
CA GLU A 280 20.30 -1.83 -6.65
C GLU A 280 20.65 -2.85 -5.54
N GLU A 281 21.94 -3.13 -5.33
CA GLU A 281 22.38 -4.15 -4.35
C GLU A 281 21.97 -3.83 -2.91
N ASP A 282 21.77 -2.55 -2.62
CA ASP A 282 21.28 -1.97 -1.37
C ASP A 282 19.73 -1.94 -1.31
N ALA A 283 19.03 -2.82 -2.05
CA ALA A 283 17.56 -2.84 -2.13
C ALA A 283 16.86 -2.95 -0.76
N ASN A 284 17.51 -3.54 0.24
CA ASN A 284 16.96 -3.65 1.59
C ASN A 284 17.35 -2.47 2.49
N GLU A 285 18.23 -1.58 2.04
CA GLU A 285 18.68 -0.42 2.80
C GLU A 285 17.76 0.78 2.57
N PHE A 286 17.75 1.69 3.55
CA PHE A 286 16.97 2.92 3.46
C PHE A 286 17.87 4.02 2.92
N ASN A 287 17.64 4.43 1.67
CA ASN A 287 18.44 5.44 1.00
C ASN A 287 17.54 6.38 0.16
N PRO A 288 17.10 7.53 0.74
CA PRO A 288 16.27 8.50 0.03
C PRO A 288 16.93 9.08 -1.23
N LEU A 289 18.27 9.13 -1.28
CA LEU A 289 19.00 9.75 -2.40
C LEU A 289 18.81 9.00 -3.73
N LYS A 290 18.31 7.76 -3.70
CA LYS A 290 17.88 7.02 -4.89
C LYS A 290 16.88 7.81 -5.74
N PHE A 291 16.03 8.61 -5.11
CA PHE A 291 14.99 9.38 -5.78
C PHE A 291 15.44 10.79 -6.20
N MET A 292 16.72 11.13 -6.04
CA MET A 292 17.24 12.47 -6.36
C MET A 292 17.05 12.83 -7.83
N ASN A 293 17.21 11.86 -8.73
CA ASN A 293 17.03 12.03 -10.17
C ASN A 293 15.63 11.60 -10.64
N GLY A 294 14.65 11.56 -9.73
CA GLY A 294 13.26 11.17 -10.02
C GLY A 294 12.98 9.67 -9.89
N THR A 295 11.69 9.31 -9.92
CA THR A 295 11.22 7.94 -9.65
C THR A 295 11.68 6.92 -10.69
N SER A 296 11.81 7.31 -11.95
CA SER A 296 12.22 6.42 -13.03
C SER A 296 13.69 6.02 -12.96
N ASN A 297 14.52 6.80 -12.26
CA ASN A 297 15.95 6.55 -12.12
C ASN A 297 16.32 5.92 -10.77
N ALA A 298 15.33 5.68 -9.89
CA ALA A 298 15.55 5.19 -8.53
C ALA A 298 15.79 3.66 -8.46
N ALA A 299 15.63 2.96 -9.58
CA ALA A 299 15.81 1.52 -9.70
C ALA A 299 16.27 1.15 -11.11
N LYS A 300 16.75 -0.08 -11.30
CA LYS A 300 17.17 -0.59 -12.61
C LYS A 300 16.00 -0.62 -13.60
N ASP A 301 14.81 -0.94 -13.10
CA ASP A 301 13.57 -0.85 -13.85
C ASP A 301 12.80 0.44 -13.47
N PRO A 302 12.51 1.35 -14.44
CA PRO A 302 11.81 2.60 -14.16
C PRO A 302 10.38 2.41 -13.63
N ASN A 303 9.81 1.21 -13.72
CA ASN A 303 8.48 0.85 -13.22
C ASN A 303 8.51 -0.04 -11.97
N ALA A 304 9.66 -0.23 -11.32
CA ALA A 304 9.79 -1.05 -10.11
C ALA A 304 9.03 -0.45 -8.91
N LEU A 305 8.89 0.89 -8.84
CA LEU A 305 8.14 1.55 -7.78
C LEU A 305 6.63 1.41 -8.02
N LEU A 306 5.99 0.50 -7.29
CA LEU A 306 4.58 0.14 -7.48
C LEU A 306 3.68 0.49 -6.29
N ALA A 307 4.13 1.36 -5.38
CA ALA A 307 3.37 1.76 -4.20
C ALA A 307 1.97 2.32 -4.54
N PHE A 308 1.85 3.01 -5.67
CA PHE A 308 0.57 3.51 -6.19
C PHE A 308 0.09 2.74 -7.43
N SER A 309 0.70 1.59 -7.74
CA SER A 309 0.55 0.89 -9.02
C SER A 309 0.86 1.80 -10.21
N THR A 310 0.56 1.33 -11.41
CA THR A 310 0.93 1.96 -12.69
C THR A 310 -0.16 1.72 -13.73
N GLY A 311 -0.17 2.52 -14.81
CA GLY A 311 -1.13 2.40 -15.91
C GLY A 311 -2.57 2.87 -15.58
N PRO A 312 -3.59 2.45 -16.36
CA PRO A 312 -4.98 2.91 -16.19
C PRO A 312 -5.58 2.60 -14.82
N ARG A 313 -5.05 1.61 -14.10
CA ARG A 313 -5.50 1.19 -12.77
C ARG A 313 -4.62 1.72 -11.63
N ALA A 314 -3.72 2.68 -11.91
CA ALA A 314 -2.97 3.40 -10.90
C ALA A 314 -3.89 4.08 -9.87
N CYS A 315 -3.36 4.27 -8.66
CA CYS A 315 -4.08 4.88 -7.55
C CYS A 315 -4.54 6.28 -7.92
N ILE A 316 -5.86 6.47 -7.99
CA ILE A 316 -6.47 7.77 -8.25
C ILE A 316 -6.13 8.81 -7.18
N GLY A 317 -5.87 8.34 -5.95
CA GLY A 317 -5.51 9.16 -4.80
C GLY A 317 -4.02 9.43 -4.64
N GLN A 318 -3.15 8.99 -5.56
CA GLN A 318 -1.69 9.13 -5.42
C GLN A 318 -1.26 10.57 -5.10
N ASN A 319 -1.77 11.54 -5.87
CA ASN A 319 -1.42 12.94 -5.66
C ASN A 319 -1.96 13.49 -4.34
N SER A 320 -3.16 13.06 -3.91
CA SER A 320 -3.73 13.46 -2.62
C SER A 320 -2.90 12.89 -1.47
N ALA A 321 -2.59 11.59 -1.51
CA ALA A 321 -1.82 10.92 -0.47
C ALA A 321 -0.40 11.49 -0.33
N MET A 322 0.30 11.72 -1.44
CA MET A 322 1.63 12.33 -1.41
C MET A 322 1.59 13.77 -0.89
N LEU A 323 0.53 14.52 -1.21
CA LEU A 323 0.35 15.89 -0.73
C LEU A 323 0.03 15.93 0.76
N GLU A 324 -0.85 15.06 1.22
CA GLU A 324 -1.22 14.91 2.62
C GLU A 324 -0.01 14.51 3.46
N ALA A 325 0.74 13.49 3.02
CA ALA A 325 1.95 13.02 3.69
C ALA A 325 3.04 14.10 3.75
N LYS A 326 3.23 14.89 2.68
CA LYS A 326 4.18 16.02 2.69
C LYS A 326 3.77 17.09 3.67
N ASN A 327 2.49 17.47 3.69
CA ASN A 327 2.00 18.48 4.62
C ASN A 327 2.19 18.03 6.07
N CYS A 328 1.89 16.78 6.40
CA CYS A 328 2.10 16.26 7.75
C CYS A 328 3.59 16.16 8.10
N GLY A 329 4.45 15.70 7.17
CA GLY A 329 5.88 15.55 7.42
C GLY A 329 6.68 16.87 7.45
N CYS A 330 6.15 17.95 6.85
CA CYS A 330 6.74 19.29 6.94
C CYS A 330 6.31 20.06 8.20
N LEU A 331 5.28 19.57 8.91
CA LEU A 331 4.82 20.18 10.16
C LEU A 331 5.64 19.75 11.38
N ASP A 332 6.69 18.94 11.18
CA ASP A 332 7.74 18.74 12.17
C ASP A 332 8.45 20.08 12.40
N SER A 333 7.90 20.84 13.35
CA SER A 333 8.47 22.08 13.87
C SER A 333 9.93 21.83 14.29
N PRO A 334 10.86 22.79 14.11
CA PRO A 334 12.25 22.66 14.55
C PRO A 334 12.41 22.38 16.06
N ASN A 335 11.31 22.42 16.82
CA ASN A 335 11.25 22.23 18.26
C ASN A 335 10.68 20.86 18.70
N VAL A 336 10.34 19.93 17.79
CA VAL A 336 9.80 18.60 18.15
C VAL A 336 10.72 17.50 17.61
N PHE A 337 11.41 16.80 18.51
CA PHE A 337 12.34 15.72 18.16
C PHE A 337 11.75 14.35 18.44
N PHE A 338 11.41 13.61 17.39
CA PHE A 338 10.89 12.26 17.48
C PHE A 338 12.00 11.24 17.80
N LEU A 339 12.12 10.80 19.07
CA LEU A 339 13.09 9.77 19.50
C LEU A 339 12.46 8.39 19.75
N PRO A 340 12.94 7.31 19.12
CA PRO A 340 12.36 5.97 19.31
C PRO A 340 12.51 5.51 20.77
N LEU A 341 11.45 4.96 21.36
CA LEU A 341 11.53 4.41 22.72
C LEU A 341 12.51 3.22 22.80
N PRO A 342 13.45 3.21 23.77
CA PRO A 342 14.34 2.07 23.99
C PRO A 342 13.53 0.81 24.33
N GLY A 343 13.80 -0.30 23.64
CA GLY A 343 13.21 -1.61 23.95
C GLY A 343 11.80 -1.88 23.37
N VAL A 344 11.18 -0.92 22.67
CA VAL A 344 9.92 -1.21 21.96
C VAL A 344 10.23 -1.83 20.59
N GLN A 345 10.12 -3.16 20.52
CA GLN A 345 10.18 -3.88 19.25
C GLN A 345 8.85 -3.77 18.50
N THR A 346 8.92 -3.28 17.26
CA THR A 346 7.76 -3.16 16.37
C THR A 346 7.37 -4.54 15.83
N CYS A 347 6.53 -5.28 16.55
CA CYS A 347 6.08 -6.62 16.15
C CYS A 347 5.40 -6.64 14.76
N CYS A 348 4.94 -5.48 14.28
CA CYS A 348 4.39 -5.27 12.94
C CYS A 348 4.38 -3.77 12.57
N ARG A 349 5.52 -3.05 12.66
CA ARG A 349 5.65 -1.57 12.40
C ARG A 349 4.43 -0.72 12.81
N ARG A 350 3.77 -1.05 13.93
CA ARG A 350 2.48 -0.48 14.35
C ARG A 350 2.57 0.41 15.59
N LEU A 351 3.76 0.51 16.18
CA LEU A 351 4.00 1.25 17.42
C LEU A 351 5.32 1.99 17.24
N LEU A 352 5.23 3.20 16.69
CA LEU A 352 6.30 4.18 16.88
C LEU A 352 5.87 5.00 18.09
N TYR A 353 6.71 4.98 19.11
CA TYR A 353 6.59 5.88 20.24
C TYR A 353 7.74 6.85 20.13
N PHE A 354 7.42 8.12 20.26
CA PHE A 354 8.38 9.19 20.25
C PHE A 354 8.24 10.04 21.49
N TYR A 355 9.37 10.54 21.97
CA TYR A 355 9.39 11.67 22.88
C TYR A 355 9.11 12.96 22.09
N SER A 356 8.34 13.89 22.65
CA SER A 356 8.34 15.29 22.21
C SER A 356 9.16 16.07 23.23
N LEU A 357 10.37 16.49 22.87
CA LEU A 357 11.24 17.31 23.72
C LEU A 357 11.14 18.76 23.27
N ASN A 358 10.83 19.67 24.19
CA ASN A 358 10.91 21.10 23.94
C ASN A 358 12.38 21.55 24.00
N MET A 359 12.78 22.57 23.24
CA MET A 359 14.17 23.07 23.17
C MET A 359 14.73 23.49 24.55
N ALA A 360 13.84 23.91 25.45
CA ALA A 360 14.18 24.22 26.84
C ALA A 360 14.64 23.00 27.66
N SER A 361 14.18 21.80 27.32
CA SER A 361 14.50 20.53 28.00
C SER A 361 15.82 19.92 27.52
N LEU A 362 16.22 20.20 26.27
CA LEU A 362 17.50 19.76 25.71
C LEU A 362 18.69 20.51 26.32
N LEU A 363 18.53 21.78 26.67
CA LEU A 363 19.58 22.56 27.34
C LEU A 363 19.83 22.13 28.81
N SER A 364 18.92 21.37 29.42
CA SER A 364 19.10 20.78 30.75
C SER A 364 19.77 19.39 30.75
N LEU A 365 19.85 18.74 29.59
CA LEU A 365 20.55 17.46 29.43
C LEU A 365 21.91 17.74 28.79
N ASN A 366 22.90 18.10 29.61
CA ASN A 366 24.31 18.13 29.21
C ASN A 366 24.73 16.74 28.71
N LEU A 367 24.88 16.60 27.39
CA LEU A 367 25.64 15.54 26.73
C LEU A 367 26.72 16.19 25.84
#